data_AF-A0A536PFD2-F1
#
_entry.id   AF-A0A536PFD2-F1
#
_cell.length_a   1.000
_cell.length_b   1.000
_cell.length_c   1.000
_cell.angle_alpha   90.00
_cell.angle_beta   90.00
_cell.angle_gamma   90.00
#
_symmetry.space_group_name_H-M   'P 1'
#
loop_
_entity.id
_entity.type
_entity.pdbx_description
1 polymer ?
#
loop_
_entity_poly.entity_id
_entity_poly.type
_entity_poly.pdbx_seq_one_letter_code
_entity_poly.pdbx_strand_id
1 'polypeptide(L)'
;MSEALAGSSTILPRPGQQRIPRIRVATAPRPAELGTRYLALLSALAVIVGLTFKSELLAPSQVWQATAILCVLVTAGLLFLHARNATPGWLSLDHYVSPVLAIVAASGFSLAVAPDWRVHALAMFMMGAVIYTSSYVDLCRGIGRTFPLHRFLRDASTFVSLLALFYLVLQSNLPDILRFSWIFAVALFSGYRSFRLATQKEGIALLAAFLTAGTVAFGAFGMVTYLNNQGSAYIAVVLAFAWYAWQGLTVHTLADSLNWRIVFEYGLFAVICVYLIVLAILTGRAL
;
A
#
# COMPACT_ATOMS: atom_id res chain seq x y z
N MET A 1 -61.18 19.25 -36.82
CA MET A 1 -60.93 20.36 -37.76
C MET A 1 -59.86 21.23 -37.09
N SER A 2 -58.55 20.97 -37.32
CA SER A 2 -57.68 21.60 -38.35
C SER A 2 -57.61 23.13 -38.12
N GLU A 3 -56.50 23.77 -37.76
CA GLU A 3 -55.12 23.86 -38.31
C GLU A 3 -54.18 24.42 -37.21
N ALA A 4 -52.99 23.89 -36.92
CA ALA A 4 -51.71 23.97 -37.63
C ALA A 4 -50.90 25.28 -37.41
N LEU A 5 -49.78 25.10 -36.70
CA LEU A 5 -48.41 25.59 -36.99
C LEU A 5 -47.95 27.05 -36.73
N ALA A 6 -46.78 27.07 -36.06
CA ALA A 6 -45.61 27.94 -36.25
C ALA A 6 -45.49 29.26 -35.45
N GLY A 7 -44.45 29.31 -34.63
CA GLY A 7 -43.99 30.51 -33.94
C GLY A 7 -42.67 30.30 -33.20
N SER A 8 -41.67 29.75 -33.89
CA SER A 8 -40.28 29.66 -33.42
C SER A 8 -39.71 31.07 -33.21
N SER A 9 -39.59 31.52 -31.96
CA SER A 9 -38.89 32.76 -31.64
C SER A 9 -37.41 32.46 -31.39
N THR A 10 -36.64 32.51 -32.48
CA THR A 10 -35.19 32.68 -32.48
C THR A 10 -34.80 33.93 -31.69
N ILE A 11 -34.10 33.73 -30.56
CA ILE A 11 -33.53 34.80 -29.75
C ILE A 11 -32.34 35.38 -30.53
N LEU A 12 -32.53 36.54 -31.16
CA LEU A 12 -31.45 37.31 -31.77
C LEU A 12 -30.57 37.93 -30.66
N PRO A 13 -29.23 37.81 -30.74
CA PRO A 13 -28.33 38.44 -29.78
C PRO A 13 -28.26 39.96 -30.02
N ARG A 14 -28.36 40.74 -28.92
CA ARG A 14 -28.27 42.21 -28.93
C ARG A 14 -26.91 42.69 -29.49
N PRO A 15 -26.90 43.69 -30.39
CA PRO A 15 -25.67 44.33 -30.83
C PRO A 15 -25.12 45.19 -29.69
N GLY A 16 -23.91 44.88 -29.21
CA GLY A 16 -23.25 45.62 -28.13
C GLY A 16 -22.46 44.78 -27.13
N GLN A 17 -22.55 43.45 -27.20
CA GLN A 17 -21.71 42.58 -26.36
C GLN A 17 -20.31 42.48 -26.96
N GLN A 18 -19.46 43.47 -26.66
CA GLN A 18 -18.02 43.36 -26.84
C GLN A 18 -17.56 42.09 -26.11
N ARG A 19 -17.24 41.04 -26.88
CA ARG A 19 -16.54 39.87 -26.37
C ARG A 19 -15.18 40.34 -25.91
N ILE A 20 -15.04 40.61 -24.62
CA ILE A 20 -13.75 40.70 -23.97
C ILE A 20 -13.03 39.39 -24.31
N PRO A 21 -11.88 39.42 -25.02
CA PRO A 21 -11.13 38.21 -25.24
C PRO A 21 -10.77 37.67 -23.85
N ARG A 22 -11.32 36.50 -23.49
CA ARG A 22 -10.82 35.74 -22.35
C ARG A 22 -9.37 35.42 -22.66
N ILE A 23 -8.46 36.27 -22.20
CA ILE A 23 -7.06 35.94 -22.06
C ILE A 23 -7.08 34.67 -21.21
N ARG A 24 -6.76 33.52 -21.82
CA ARG A 24 -6.38 32.32 -21.05
C ARG A 24 -5.10 32.70 -20.34
N VAL A 25 -5.24 33.33 -19.18
CA VAL A 25 -4.17 33.35 -18.20
C VAL A 25 -3.90 31.87 -17.95
N ALA A 26 -2.70 31.41 -18.30
CA ALA A 26 -2.26 30.08 -17.95
C ALA A 26 -2.41 29.97 -16.44
N THR A 27 -3.48 29.33 -15.97
CA THR A 27 -3.71 29.10 -14.56
C THR A 27 -2.50 28.34 -14.07
N ALA A 28 -1.76 28.94 -13.14
CA ALA A 28 -0.67 28.26 -12.46
C ALA A 28 -1.18 26.87 -12.04
N PRO A 29 -0.43 25.79 -12.34
CA PRO A 29 -0.90 24.44 -12.06
C PRO A 29 -1.29 24.35 -10.59
N ARG A 30 -2.48 23.79 -10.34
CA ARG A 30 -3.00 23.64 -8.97
C ARG A 30 -1.95 22.88 -8.14
N PRO A 31 -1.74 23.20 -6.86
CA PRO A 31 -0.71 22.56 -6.03
C PRO A 31 -0.76 21.02 -6.06
N ALA A 32 -1.96 20.45 -6.22
CA ALA A 32 -2.16 19.00 -6.41
C ALA A 32 -1.59 18.44 -7.73
N GLU A 33 -1.60 19.18 -8.84
CA GLU A 33 -1.07 18.72 -10.14
C GLU A 33 0.46 18.70 -10.15
N LEU A 34 1.10 19.66 -9.48
CA LEU A 34 2.56 19.65 -9.30
C LEU A 34 3.01 18.53 -8.36
N GLY A 35 2.27 18.32 -7.26
CA GLY A 35 2.58 17.27 -6.30
C GLY A 35 2.46 15.86 -6.88
N THR A 36 1.44 15.62 -7.72
CA THR A 36 1.25 14.35 -8.42
C THR A 36 2.32 14.07 -9.47
N ARG A 37 2.75 15.10 -10.22
CA ARG A 37 3.86 14.97 -11.19
C ARG A 37 5.19 14.69 -10.49
N TYR A 38 5.47 15.37 -9.38
CA TYR A 38 6.66 15.11 -8.58
C TYR A 38 6.64 13.69 -8.00
N LEU A 39 5.49 13.24 -7.50
CA LEU A 39 5.35 11.88 -7.00
C LEU A 39 5.54 10.82 -8.10
N ALA A 40 4.99 11.05 -9.29
CA ALA A 40 5.22 10.19 -10.45
C ALA A 40 6.72 10.12 -10.79
N LEU A 41 7.41 11.27 -10.82
CA LEU A 41 8.86 11.33 -11.05
C LEU A 41 9.64 10.57 -9.97
N LEU A 42 9.31 10.77 -8.70
CA LEU A 42 9.95 10.09 -7.57
C LEU A 42 9.77 8.57 -7.65
N SER A 43 8.55 8.11 -7.96
CA SER A 43 8.27 6.68 -8.15
C SER A 43 9.04 6.10 -9.35
N ALA A 44 9.08 6.82 -10.49
CA ALA A 44 9.79 6.39 -11.69
C ALA A 44 11.31 6.31 -11.46
N LEU A 45 11.88 7.30 -10.76
CA LEU A 45 13.29 7.27 -10.37
C LEU A 45 13.59 6.08 -9.44
N ALA A 46 12.71 5.78 -8.50
CA ALA A 46 12.86 4.60 -7.64
C ALA A 46 12.84 3.30 -8.46
N VAL A 47 11.97 3.17 -9.48
CA VAL A 47 11.98 2.02 -10.39
C VAL A 47 13.28 1.94 -11.18
N ILE A 48 13.75 3.05 -11.76
CA ILE A 48 15.00 3.07 -12.54
C ILE A 48 16.17 2.61 -11.68
N VAL A 49 16.30 3.16 -10.46
CA VAL A 49 17.34 2.75 -9.52
C VAL A 49 17.17 1.26 -9.16
N GLY A 50 15.97 0.82 -8.80
CA GLY A 50 15.70 -0.58 -8.45
C GLY A 50 15.99 -1.58 -9.57
N LEU A 51 15.77 -1.20 -10.83
CA LEU A 51 16.13 -2.05 -11.99
C LEU A 51 17.64 -2.34 -12.03
N THR A 52 18.48 -1.41 -11.57
CA THR A 52 19.94 -1.59 -11.53
C THR A 52 20.40 -2.60 -10.47
N PHE A 53 19.57 -2.99 -9.50
CA PHE A 53 19.93 -3.97 -8.46
C PHE A 53 20.25 -5.36 -9.01
N LYS A 54 19.77 -5.68 -10.21
CA LYS A 54 20.09 -6.92 -10.92
C LYS A 54 21.38 -6.84 -11.76
N SER A 55 22.02 -5.68 -11.84
CA SER A 55 23.31 -5.58 -12.55
C SER A 55 24.35 -6.46 -11.86
N GLU A 56 25.19 -7.15 -12.63
CA GLU A 56 26.33 -7.95 -12.11
C GLU A 56 27.35 -7.13 -11.31
N LEU A 57 27.15 -5.82 -11.24
CA LEU A 57 28.00 -4.85 -10.57
C LEU A 57 27.77 -4.80 -9.06
N LEU A 58 26.65 -5.31 -8.55
CA LEU A 58 26.28 -5.20 -7.13
C LEU A 58 26.33 -6.54 -6.42
N ALA A 59 27.19 -6.63 -5.41
CA ALA A 59 27.15 -7.73 -4.45
C ALA A 59 25.86 -7.67 -3.61
N PRO A 60 25.35 -8.80 -3.07
CA PRO A 60 24.13 -8.81 -2.24
C PRO A 60 24.15 -7.83 -1.06
N SER A 61 25.31 -7.63 -0.43
CA SER A 61 25.48 -6.64 0.64
C SER A 61 25.33 -5.20 0.15
N GLN A 62 25.78 -4.91 -1.07
CA GLN A 62 25.63 -3.59 -1.69
C GLN A 62 24.19 -3.33 -2.12
N VAL A 63 23.41 -4.36 -2.48
CA VAL A 63 21.97 -4.22 -2.75
C VAL A 63 21.22 -3.78 -1.49
N TRP A 64 21.54 -4.34 -0.32
CA TRP A 64 20.92 -3.89 0.94
C TRP A 64 21.33 -2.45 1.32
N GLN A 65 22.58 -2.07 1.07
CA GLN A 65 23.02 -0.67 1.25
C GLN A 65 22.29 0.28 0.28
N ALA A 66 22.19 -0.09 -0.99
CA ALA A 66 21.47 0.68 -2.01
C ALA A 66 19.96 0.78 -1.68
N THR A 67 19.38 -0.28 -1.12
CA THR A 67 18.00 -0.30 -0.61
C THR A 67 17.83 0.69 0.53
N ALA A 68 18.75 0.70 1.50
CA ALA A 68 18.71 1.66 2.61
C ALA A 68 18.82 3.11 2.10
N ILE A 69 19.74 3.37 1.16
CA ILE A 69 19.89 4.68 0.51
C ILE A 69 18.60 5.06 -0.23
N LEU A 70 18.01 4.14 -0.99
CA LEU A 70 16.76 4.38 -1.72
C LEU A 70 15.60 4.68 -0.77
N CYS A 71 15.48 3.96 0.34
CA CYS A 71 14.50 4.26 1.40
C CYS A 71 14.68 5.68 1.94
N VAL A 72 15.91 6.09 2.24
CA VAL A 72 16.20 7.45 2.73
C VAL A 72 15.86 8.50 1.68
N LEU A 73 16.24 8.31 0.41
CA LEU A 73 15.96 9.24 -0.68
C LEU A 73 14.46 9.39 -0.95
N VAL A 74 13.73 8.28 -1.01
CA VAL A 74 12.26 8.27 -1.19
C VAL A 74 11.59 8.95 0.00
N THR A 75 12.01 8.64 1.22
CA THR A 75 11.47 9.28 2.45
C THR A 75 11.75 10.78 2.45
N ALA A 76 12.96 11.22 2.11
CA ALA A 76 13.32 12.63 2.02
C ALA A 76 12.53 13.36 0.93
N GLY A 77 12.34 12.72 -0.23
CA GLY A 77 11.55 13.28 -1.32
C GLY A 77 10.07 13.41 -0.96
N LEU A 78 9.50 12.42 -0.24
CA LEU A 78 8.14 12.49 0.29
C LEU A 78 8.03 13.56 1.39
N LEU A 79 9.02 13.65 2.29
CA LEU A 79 9.08 14.69 3.33
C LEU A 79 9.05 16.09 2.71
N PHE A 80 9.87 16.32 1.67
CA PHE A 80 9.86 17.56 0.90
C PHE A 80 8.48 17.83 0.29
N LEU A 81 7.84 16.82 -0.30
CA LEU A 81 6.51 16.95 -0.88
C LEU A 81 5.45 17.32 0.17
N HIS A 82 5.47 16.66 1.33
CA HIS A 82 4.54 16.91 2.43
C HIS A 82 4.78 18.29 3.07
N ALA A 83 6.04 18.68 3.28
CA ALA A 83 6.40 20.01 3.78
C ALA A 83 5.95 21.10 2.82
N ARG A 84 6.19 20.94 1.50
CA ARG A 84 5.78 21.90 0.48
C ARG A 84 4.26 22.09 0.40
N ASN A 85 3.50 21.01 0.59
CA ASN A 85 2.05 21.04 0.52
C ASN A 85 1.37 21.30 1.88
N ALA A 86 2.15 21.60 2.93
CA ALA A 86 1.69 21.88 4.29
C ALA A 86 0.70 20.83 4.82
N THR A 87 0.92 19.55 4.51
CA THR A 87 0.01 18.49 4.94
C THR A 87 0.06 18.33 6.46
N PRO A 88 -1.08 18.20 7.15
CA PRO A 88 -1.12 18.03 8.61
C PRO A 88 -0.37 16.76 9.01
N GLY A 89 0.50 16.87 10.02
CA GLY A 89 1.32 15.73 10.47
C GLY A 89 2.36 15.28 9.44
N TRP A 90 2.94 16.20 8.66
CA TRP A 90 3.98 15.90 7.65
C TRP A 90 5.16 15.05 8.17
N LEU A 91 5.45 15.05 9.47
CA LEU A 91 6.48 14.22 10.09
C LEU A 91 5.98 12.87 10.64
N SER A 92 4.69 12.55 10.51
CA SER A 92 4.16 11.30 11.04
C SER A 92 4.65 10.10 10.22
N LEU A 93 4.99 9.02 10.93
CA LEU A 93 5.51 7.79 10.33
C LEU A 93 4.54 7.16 9.32
N ASP A 94 3.24 7.41 9.49
CA ASP A 94 2.15 6.82 8.69
C ASP A 94 2.30 7.04 7.17
N HIS A 95 2.90 8.17 6.78
CA HIS A 95 3.11 8.54 5.38
C HIS A 95 4.25 7.74 4.71
N TYR A 96 5.18 7.22 5.51
CA TYR A 96 6.46 6.68 5.03
C TYR A 96 6.54 5.15 5.12
N VAL A 97 5.71 4.54 5.98
CA VAL A 97 5.73 3.08 6.20
C VAL A 97 5.52 2.31 4.90
N SER A 98 4.48 2.61 4.13
CA SER A 98 4.13 1.79 2.95
C SER A 98 5.14 1.89 1.80
N PRO A 99 5.66 3.09 1.44
CA PRO A 99 6.76 3.20 0.48
C PRO A 99 8.01 2.44 0.92
N VAL A 100 8.40 2.54 2.19
CA VAL A 100 9.59 1.84 2.73
C VAL A 100 9.40 0.33 2.68
N LEU A 101 8.24 -0.19 3.10
CA LEU A 101 7.94 -1.62 3.03
C LEU A 101 7.97 -2.13 1.57
N ALA A 102 7.49 -1.34 0.61
CA ALA A 102 7.50 -1.69 -0.80
C ALA A 102 8.92 -1.79 -1.38
N ILE A 103 9.80 -0.85 -1.00
CA ILE A 103 11.20 -0.84 -1.41
C ILE A 103 11.92 -2.08 -0.84
N VAL A 104 11.76 -2.34 0.45
CA VAL A 104 12.35 -3.52 1.12
C VAL A 104 11.84 -4.82 0.48
N ALA A 105 10.54 -4.90 0.17
CA ALA A 105 9.95 -6.06 -0.49
C ALA A 105 10.56 -6.27 -1.88
N ALA A 106 10.61 -5.24 -2.71
CA ALA A 106 11.12 -5.35 -4.08
C ALA A 106 12.61 -5.70 -4.12
N SER A 107 13.43 -5.10 -3.25
CA SER A 107 14.84 -5.45 -3.10
C SER A 107 15.03 -6.90 -2.64
N GLY A 108 14.22 -7.36 -1.67
CA GLY A 108 14.26 -8.74 -1.22
C GLY A 108 13.88 -9.72 -2.35
N PHE A 109 12.88 -9.39 -3.16
CA PHE A 109 12.49 -10.19 -4.34
C PHE A 109 13.59 -10.22 -5.41
N SER A 110 14.27 -9.09 -5.62
CA SER A 110 15.42 -9.00 -6.53
C SER A 110 16.54 -9.97 -6.12
N LEU A 111 16.76 -10.18 -4.82
CA LEU A 111 17.81 -11.06 -4.30
C LEU A 111 17.37 -12.53 -4.22
N ALA A 112 16.13 -12.79 -3.84
CA ALA A 112 15.68 -14.13 -3.46
C ALA A 112 15.09 -14.95 -4.62
N VAL A 113 14.42 -14.32 -5.60
CA VAL A 113 13.50 -15.04 -6.51
C VAL A 113 13.81 -14.81 -7.99
N ALA A 114 14.83 -14.00 -8.34
CA ALA A 114 14.93 -13.46 -9.70
C ALA A 114 16.19 -13.87 -10.50
N PRO A 115 16.37 -15.17 -10.87
CA PRO A 115 17.19 -15.47 -12.05
C PRO A 115 16.56 -14.84 -13.31
N ASP A 116 15.23 -14.69 -13.36
CA ASP A 116 14.51 -14.08 -14.49
C ASP A 116 14.41 -12.55 -14.42
N TRP A 117 14.79 -11.86 -15.49
CA TRP A 117 14.72 -10.40 -15.58
C TRP A 117 13.28 -9.88 -15.61
N ARG A 118 12.32 -10.71 -16.06
CA ARG A 118 10.90 -10.37 -16.16
C ARG A 118 10.26 -10.21 -14.79
N VAL A 119 10.54 -11.14 -13.88
CA VAL A 119 10.03 -11.12 -12.49
C VAL A 119 10.65 -9.95 -11.72
N HIS A 120 11.94 -9.70 -11.93
CA HIS A 120 12.62 -8.52 -11.38
C HIS A 120 12.00 -7.21 -11.85
N ALA A 121 11.82 -7.06 -13.18
CA ALA A 121 11.22 -5.86 -13.74
C ALA A 121 9.80 -5.66 -13.20
N LEU A 122 8.99 -6.73 -13.15
CA LEU A 122 7.66 -6.69 -12.57
C LEU A 122 7.68 -6.25 -11.09
N ALA A 123 8.59 -6.78 -10.28
CA ALA A 123 8.73 -6.40 -8.87
C ALA A 123 9.09 -4.92 -8.72
N MET A 124 10.00 -4.39 -9.54
CA MET A 124 10.38 -2.97 -9.52
C MET A 124 9.24 -2.06 -10.01
N PHE A 125 8.49 -2.47 -11.03
CA PHE A 125 7.29 -1.74 -11.45
C PHE A 125 6.21 -1.73 -10.36
N MET A 126 5.98 -2.86 -9.70
CA MET A 126 5.03 -2.96 -8.58
C MET A 126 5.46 -2.09 -7.40
N MET A 127 6.75 -2.02 -7.09
CA MET A 127 7.30 -1.08 -6.11
C MET A 127 6.93 0.36 -6.45
N GLY A 128 7.21 0.80 -7.70
CA GLY A 128 6.86 2.14 -8.16
C GLY A 128 5.36 2.43 -8.07
N ALA A 129 4.53 1.47 -8.48
CA ALA A 129 3.07 1.58 -8.38
C ALA A 129 2.58 1.69 -6.93
N VAL A 130 3.16 0.94 -6.00
CA VAL A 130 2.83 1.00 -4.56
C VAL A 130 3.28 2.33 -3.96
N ILE A 131 4.50 2.80 -4.24
CA ILE A 131 4.99 4.12 -3.80
C ILE A 131 4.04 5.21 -4.31
N TYR A 132 3.70 5.20 -5.60
CA TYR A 132 2.82 6.20 -6.18
C TYR A 132 1.41 6.15 -5.56
N THR A 133 0.75 4.99 -5.54
CA THR A 133 -0.63 4.87 -5.06
C THR A 133 -0.76 5.18 -3.57
N SER A 134 0.15 4.67 -2.74
CA SER A 134 0.12 4.90 -1.29
C SER A 134 0.35 6.38 -0.95
N SER A 135 1.36 7.02 -1.53
CA SER A 135 1.66 8.43 -1.29
C SER A 135 0.70 9.38 -1.98
N TYR A 136 0.06 8.99 -3.09
CA TYR A 136 -0.97 9.78 -3.76
C TYR A 136 -2.21 9.94 -2.87
N VAL A 137 -2.63 8.84 -2.24
CA VAL A 137 -3.75 8.85 -1.28
C VAL A 137 -3.43 9.75 -0.10
N ASP A 138 -2.21 9.63 0.44
CA ASP A 138 -1.76 10.44 1.57
C ASP A 138 -1.69 11.93 1.23
N LEU A 139 -1.18 12.26 0.03
CA LEU A 139 -1.17 13.62 -0.47
C LEU A 139 -2.60 14.18 -0.65
N CYS A 140 -3.50 13.40 -1.26
CA CYS A 140 -4.89 13.83 -1.45
C CYS A 140 -5.59 14.07 -0.12
N ARG A 141 -5.38 13.19 0.87
CA ARG A 141 -5.90 13.36 2.23
C ARG A 141 -5.35 14.62 2.88
N GLY A 142 -4.06 14.89 2.74
CA GLY A 142 -3.42 16.09 3.28
C GLY A 142 -3.98 17.40 2.71
N ILE A 143 -4.53 17.37 1.49
CA ILE A 143 -5.17 18.52 0.82
C ILE A 143 -6.71 18.52 1.03
N GLY A 144 -7.23 17.61 1.87
CA GLY A 144 -8.67 17.53 2.19
C GLY A 144 -9.54 16.81 1.13
N ARG A 145 -8.93 16.07 0.20
CA ARG A 145 -9.65 15.28 -0.82
C ARG A 145 -9.72 13.81 -0.40
N THR A 146 -10.87 13.40 0.12
CA THR A 146 -11.14 12.00 0.50
C THR A 146 -12.17 11.38 -0.43
N PHE A 147 -11.79 10.27 -1.07
CA PHE A 147 -12.69 9.45 -1.89
C PHE A 147 -12.71 8.01 -1.34
N PRO A 148 -13.81 7.25 -1.50
CA PRO A 148 -13.88 5.87 -1.03
C PRO A 148 -12.80 4.99 -1.67
N LEU A 149 -12.46 5.24 -2.93
CA LEU A 149 -11.38 4.55 -3.65
C LEU A 149 -10.01 4.74 -2.98
N HIS A 150 -9.76 5.87 -2.30
CA HIS A 150 -8.49 6.11 -1.63
C HIS A 150 -8.22 5.12 -0.50
N ARG A 151 -9.27 4.74 0.23
CA ARG A 151 -9.16 3.72 1.28
C ARG A 151 -8.75 2.37 0.68
N PHE A 152 -9.42 1.96 -0.40
CA PHE A 152 -9.11 0.72 -1.09
C PHE A 152 -7.68 0.70 -1.64
N LEU A 153 -7.26 1.76 -2.36
CA LEU A 153 -5.90 1.84 -2.93
C LEU A 153 -4.82 1.76 -1.86
N ARG A 154 -5.05 2.43 -0.72
CA ARG A 154 -4.13 2.38 0.42
C ARG A 154 -4.03 0.97 0.99
N ASP A 155 -5.17 0.36 1.33
CA ASP A 155 -5.20 -0.93 2.00
C ASP A 155 -4.68 -2.04 1.06
N ALA A 156 -4.97 -1.95 -0.25
CA ALA A 156 -4.41 -2.83 -1.28
C ALA A 156 -2.88 -2.68 -1.42
N SER A 157 -2.37 -1.43 -1.43
CA SER A 157 -0.93 -1.18 -1.54
C SER A 157 -0.15 -1.75 -0.35
N THR A 158 -0.70 -1.65 0.87
CA THR A 158 -0.11 -2.26 2.08
C THR A 158 -0.21 -3.78 2.05
N PHE A 159 -1.34 -4.33 1.60
CA PHE A 159 -1.54 -5.77 1.51
C PHE A 159 -0.55 -6.44 0.56
N VAL A 160 -0.32 -5.84 -0.62
CA VAL A 160 0.65 -6.34 -1.60
C VAL A 160 2.07 -6.34 -1.03
N SER A 161 2.50 -5.26 -0.36
CA SER A 161 3.81 -5.20 0.29
C SER A 161 3.95 -6.22 1.43
N LEU A 162 2.90 -6.41 2.23
CA LEU A 162 2.90 -7.39 3.32
C LEU A 162 3.01 -8.82 2.81
N LEU A 163 2.20 -9.19 1.82
CA LEU A 163 2.24 -10.51 1.20
C LEU A 163 3.65 -10.82 0.68
N ALA A 164 4.25 -9.85 0.00
CA ALA A 164 5.61 -9.94 -0.52
C ALA A 164 6.64 -10.14 0.62
N LEU A 165 6.56 -9.35 1.69
CA LEU A 165 7.49 -9.44 2.81
C LEU A 165 7.33 -10.74 3.62
N PHE A 166 6.10 -11.18 3.88
CA PHE A 166 5.86 -12.44 4.57
C PHE A 166 6.43 -13.62 3.78
N TYR A 167 6.23 -13.63 2.47
CA TYR A 167 6.83 -14.64 1.60
C TYR A 167 8.36 -14.65 1.71
N LEU A 168 9.00 -13.48 1.60
CA LEU A 168 10.46 -13.36 1.65
C LEU A 168 11.03 -13.76 3.02
N VAL A 169 10.40 -13.34 4.11
CA VAL A 169 10.86 -13.67 5.47
C VAL A 169 10.75 -15.17 5.73
N LEU A 170 9.68 -15.82 5.26
CA LEU A 170 9.51 -17.27 5.41
C LEU A 170 10.47 -18.08 4.53
N GLN A 171 10.86 -17.56 3.35
CA GLN A 171 11.88 -18.15 2.47
C GLN A 171 13.32 -17.93 2.97
N SER A 172 13.56 -16.94 3.83
CA SER A 172 14.90 -16.58 4.26
C SER A 172 15.55 -17.68 5.13
N ASN A 173 16.86 -17.87 5.02
CA ASN A 173 17.62 -18.80 5.88
C ASN A 173 17.90 -18.25 7.29
N LEU A 174 17.10 -17.29 7.76
CA LEU A 174 17.23 -16.75 9.11
C LEU A 174 16.81 -17.79 10.16
N PRO A 175 17.33 -17.73 11.40
CA PRO A 175 16.79 -18.51 12.51
C PRO A 175 15.33 -18.10 12.78
N ASP A 176 14.52 -19.05 13.22
CA ASP A 176 13.06 -18.88 13.39
C ASP A 176 12.70 -17.66 14.27
N ILE A 177 13.47 -17.41 15.33
CA ILE A 177 13.32 -16.24 16.20
C ILE A 177 13.37 -14.93 15.40
N LEU A 178 14.33 -14.80 14.48
CA LEU A 178 14.46 -13.61 13.65
C LEU A 178 13.36 -13.54 12.60
N ARG A 179 12.91 -14.67 12.03
CA ARG A 179 11.78 -14.70 11.08
C ARG A 179 10.50 -14.16 11.74
N PHE A 180 10.15 -14.67 12.92
CA PHE A 180 8.94 -14.22 13.63
C PHE A 180 9.05 -12.78 14.10
N SER A 181 10.24 -12.34 14.51
CA SER A 181 10.50 -10.93 14.85
C SER A 181 10.29 -10.00 13.66
N TRP A 182 10.73 -10.41 12.47
CA TRP A 182 10.50 -9.66 11.23
C TRP A 182 9.02 -9.64 10.81
N ILE A 183 8.33 -10.78 10.87
CA ILE A 183 6.88 -10.86 10.61
C ILE A 183 6.13 -9.93 11.56
N PHE A 184 6.48 -9.94 12.85
CA PHE A 184 5.92 -9.07 13.86
C PHE A 184 6.16 -7.59 13.53
N ALA A 185 7.40 -7.19 13.26
CA ALA A 185 7.75 -5.80 12.95
C ALA A 185 7.00 -5.29 11.70
N VAL A 186 6.99 -6.08 10.64
CA VAL A 186 6.31 -5.74 9.38
C VAL A 186 4.80 -5.61 9.57
N ALA A 187 4.18 -6.54 10.30
CA ALA A 187 2.75 -6.48 10.64
C ALA A 187 2.42 -5.28 11.55
N LEU A 188 3.31 -4.95 12.49
CA LEU A 188 3.19 -3.84 13.43
C LEU A 188 3.17 -2.50 12.68
N PHE A 189 4.18 -2.25 11.82
CA PHE A 189 4.25 -0.98 11.09
C PHE A 189 3.08 -0.80 10.13
N SER A 190 2.71 -1.85 9.39
CA SER A 190 1.56 -1.80 8.48
C SER A 190 0.23 -1.58 9.24
N GLY A 191 0.07 -2.25 10.38
CA GLY A 191 -1.10 -2.09 11.26
C GLY A 191 -1.19 -0.69 11.85
N TYR A 192 -0.06 -0.16 12.35
CA TYR A 192 0.03 1.16 12.94
C TYR A 192 -0.45 2.25 11.97
N ARG A 193 0.05 2.23 10.73
CA ARG A 193 -0.39 3.16 9.66
C ARG A 193 -1.91 3.15 9.50
N SER A 194 -2.51 1.96 9.51
CA SER A 194 -3.94 1.79 9.29
C SER A 194 -4.78 2.30 10.47
N PHE A 195 -4.35 2.02 11.70
CA PHE A 195 -5.08 2.42 12.92
C PHE A 195 -4.92 3.90 13.24
N ARG A 196 -3.79 4.52 12.89
CA ARG A 196 -3.58 5.98 12.98
C ARG A 196 -4.54 6.78 12.13
N LEU A 197 -5.02 6.19 11.04
CA LEU A 197 -5.97 6.83 10.15
C LEU A 197 -7.42 6.67 10.64
N ALA A 198 -7.68 5.66 11.49
CA ALA A 198 -8.96 5.41 12.14
C ALA A 198 -9.10 6.13 13.49
N THR A 199 -7.99 6.33 14.21
CA THR A 199 -7.98 6.91 15.56
C THR A 199 -6.93 8.01 15.71
N GLN A 200 -7.33 9.14 16.31
CA GLN A 200 -6.41 10.24 16.61
C GLN A 200 -5.49 9.94 17.81
N LYS A 201 -5.87 8.98 18.66
CA LYS A 201 -5.14 8.60 19.88
C LYS A 201 -4.00 7.61 19.56
N GLU A 202 -2.76 8.09 19.64
CA GLU A 202 -1.55 7.32 19.32
C GLU A 202 -1.41 6.03 20.11
N GLY A 203 -1.67 6.07 21.42
CA GLY A 203 -1.55 4.89 22.29
C GLY A 203 -2.51 3.76 21.92
N ILE A 204 -3.73 4.09 21.50
CA ILE A 204 -4.73 3.09 21.08
C ILE A 204 -4.36 2.50 19.73
N ALA A 205 -3.89 3.33 18.79
CA ALA A 205 -3.42 2.87 17.49
C ALA A 205 -2.22 1.91 17.63
N LEU A 206 -1.27 2.24 18.52
CA LEU A 206 -0.10 1.40 18.79
C LEU A 206 -0.50 0.07 19.46
N LEU A 207 -1.40 0.11 20.45
CA LEU A 207 -1.88 -1.10 21.11
C LEU A 207 -2.62 -2.02 20.12
N ALA A 208 -3.51 -1.47 19.30
CA ALA A 208 -4.22 -2.22 18.26
C ALA A 208 -3.24 -2.83 17.23
N ALA A 209 -2.22 -2.06 16.82
CA ALA A 209 -1.15 -2.54 15.94
C ALA A 209 -0.37 -3.68 16.59
N PHE A 210 -0.02 -3.55 17.87
CA PHE A 210 0.72 -4.55 18.63
C PHE A 210 -0.07 -5.85 18.75
N LEU A 211 -1.36 -5.77 19.10
CA LEU A 211 -2.23 -6.94 19.18
C LEU A 211 -2.38 -7.62 17.81
N THR A 212 -2.59 -6.84 16.75
CA THR A 212 -2.68 -7.35 15.37
C THR A 212 -1.38 -8.06 14.96
N ALA A 213 -0.24 -7.42 15.17
CA ALA A 213 1.07 -8.00 14.88
C ALA A 213 1.34 -9.27 15.69
N GLY A 214 0.95 -9.29 16.97
CA GLY A 214 1.02 -10.46 17.83
C GLY A 214 0.21 -11.62 17.26
N THR A 215 -1.05 -11.40 16.89
CA THR A 215 -1.90 -12.47 16.31
C THR A 215 -1.29 -13.08 15.04
N VAL A 216 -0.73 -12.25 14.15
CA VAL A 216 -0.09 -12.71 12.91
C VAL A 216 1.21 -13.45 13.20
N ALA A 217 2.03 -12.97 14.13
CA ALA A 217 3.28 -13.63 14.52
C ALA A 217 3.03 -14.98 15.21
N PHE A 218 2.05 -15.06 16.11
CA PHE A 218 1.64 -16.33 16.72
C PHE A 218 1.04 -17.29 15.69
N GLY A 219 0.24 -16.79 14.76
CA GLY A 219 -0.28 -17.58 13.63
C GLY A 219 0.86 -18.14 12.77
N ALA A 220 1.87 -17.32 12.48
CA ALA A 220 3.05 -17.74 11.73
C ALA A 220 3.83 -18.83 12.47
N PHE A 221 4.06 -18.65 13.77
CA PHE A 221 4.72 -19.64 14.62
C PHE A 221 3.98 -20.98 14.59
N GLY A 222 2.66 -20.98 14.78
CA GLY A 222 1.85 -22.18 14.68
C GLY A 222 1.97 -22.85 13.32
N MET A 223 1.75 -22.13 12.23
CA MET A 223 1.80 -22.73 10.89
C MET A 223 3.19 -23.27 10.53
N VAL A 224 4.26 -22.54 10.84
CA VAL A 224 5.64 -22.97 10.55
C VAL A 224 6.01 -24.24 11.34
N THR A 225 5.64 -24.29 12.62
CA THR A 225 5.93 -25.46 13.49
C THR A 225 5.13 -26.70 13.08
N TYR A 226 3.87 -26.56 12.68
CA TYR A 226 3.03 -27.70 12.28
C TYR A 226 3.24 -28.16 10.83
N LEU A 227 3.63 -27.27 9.92
CA LEU A 227 3.81 -27.58 8.49
C LEU A 227 5.27 -27.78 8.07
N ASN A 228 6.22 -27.82 9.02
CA ASN A 228 7.65 -28.07 8.77
C ASN A 228 8.23 -27.28 7.58
N ASN A 229 7.83 -26.02 7.42
CA ASN A 229 8.21 -25.14 6.30
C ASN A 229 7.89 -25.64 4.87
N GLN A 230 7.16 -26.74 4.69
CA GLN A 230 6.91 -27.37 3.37
C GLN A 230 5.91 -26.59 2.48
N GLY A 231 5.46 -25.40 2.89
CA GLY A 231 4.44 -24.61 2.19
C GLY A 231 4.57 -23.11 2.39
N SER A 232 5.80 -22.57 2.40
CA SER A 232 6.10 -21.14 2.67
C SER A 232 5.21 -20.14 1.91
N ALA A 233 4.87 -20.44 0.64
CA ALA A 233 3.97 -19.62 -0.17
C ALA A 233 2.53 -19.58 0.38
N TYR A 234 1.97 -20.72 0.77
CA TYR A 234 0.61 -20.80 1.32
C TYR A 234 0.54 -20.11 2.69
N ILE A 235 1.56 -20.31 3.53
CA ILE A 235 1.64 -19.66 4.84
C ILE A 235 1.66 -18.14 4.68
N ALA A 236 2.44 -17.60 3.74
CA ALA A 236 2.47 -16.15 3.49
C ALA A 236 1.09 -15.58 3.10
N VAL A 237 0.33 -16.29 2.26
CA VAL A 237 -1.02 -15.91 1.85
C VAL A 237 -1.97 -15.92 3.04
N VAL A 238 -1.96 -16.98 3.84
CA VAL A 238 -2.80 -17.08 5.04
C VAL A 238 -2.47 -15.97 6.03
N LEU A 239 -1.19 -15.66 6.25
CA LEU A 239 -0.77 -14.57 7.13
C LEU A 239 -1.22 -13.20 6.63
N ALA A 240 -1.13 -12.94 5.32
CA ALA A 240 -1.60 -11.69 4.72
C ALA A 240 -3.12 -11.53 4.91
N PHE A 241 -3.90 -12.58 4.64
CA PHE A 241 -5.36 -12.54 4.84
C PHE A 241 -5.75 -12.47 6.32
N ALA A 242 -5.04 -13.17 7.21
CA ALA A 242 -5.26 -13.10 8.65
C ALA A 242 -5.00 -11.67 9.15
N TRP A 243 -3.91 -11.05 8.71
CA TRP A 243 -3.62 -9.64 8.99
C TRP A 243 -4.75 -8.74 8.49
N TYR A 244 -5.17 -8.89 7.23
CA TYR A 244 -6.22 -8.07 6.63
C TYR A 244 -7.57 -8.19 7.36
N ALA A 245 -7.98 -9.42 7.69
CA ALA A 245 -9.23 -9.67 8.39
C ALA A 245 -9.22 -9.05 9.80
N TRP A 246 -8.13 -9.24 10.55
CA TRP A 246 -8.00 -8.72 11.91
C TRP A 246 -7.88 -7.20 11.95
N GLN A 247 -7.09 -6.63 11.02
CA GLN A 247 -6.94 -5.20 10.83
C GLN A 247 -8.28 -4.55 10.44
N GLY A 248 -8.99 -5.13 9.48
CA GLY A 248 -10.29 -4.64 9.01
C GLY A 248 -11.34 -4.60 10.12
N LEU A 249 -11.48 -5.69 10.86
CA LEU A 249 -12.35 -5.76 12.05
C LEU A 249 -11.99 -4.67 13.05
N THR A 250 -10.70 -4.56 13.41
CA THR A 250 -10.24 -3.61 14.42
C THR A 250 -10.41 -2.16 13.98
N VAL A 251 -10.17 -1.82 12.71
CA VAL A 251 -10.43 -0.47 12.16
C VAL A 251 -11.92 -0.13 12.27
N HIS A 252 -12.82 -1.05 11.93
CA HIS A 252 -14.25 -0.81 12.00
C HIS A 252 -14.78 -0.72 13.43
N THR A 253 -14.22 -1.49 14.35
CA THR A 253 -14.49 -1.38 15.79
C THR A 253 -14.01 -0.04 16.35
N LEU A 254 -12.79 0.40 15.99
CA LEU A 254 -12.23 1.66 16.46
C LEU A 254 -12.93 2.90 15.87
N ALA A 255 -13.53 2.77 14.70
CA ALA A 255 -14.27 3.83 14.02
C ALA A 255 -15.78 3.80 14.32
N ASP A 256 -16.25 2.99 15.28
CA ASP A 256 -17.65 2.80 15.63
C ASP A 256 -18.57 2.56 14.42
N SER A 257 -18.04 1.86 13.41
CA SER A 257 -18.70 1.62 12.12
C SER A 257 -18.99 0.14 11.89
N LEU A 258 -18.94 -0.66 12.95
CA LEU A 258 -19.12 -2.10 12.90
C LEU A 258 -20.60 -2.45 12.65
N ASN A 259 -20.85 -3.10 11.52
CA ASN A 259 -22.17 -3.63 11.15
C ASN A 259 -22.10 -5.13 10.90
N TRP A 260 -23.24 -5.84 10.97
CA TRP A 260 -23.30 -7.28 10.69
C TRP A 260 -22.76 -7.67 9.31
N ARG A 261 -22.95 -6.83 8.31
CA ARG A 261 -22.38 -7.03 6.97
C ARG A 261 -20.84 -7.06 6.99
N ILE A 262 -20.23 -6.17 7.78
CA ILE A 262 -18.77 -6.06 7.91
C ILE A 262 -18.23 -7.25 8.68
N VAL A 263 -18.91 -7.66 9.76
CA VAL A 263 -18.57 -8.87 10.51
C VAL A 263 -18.63 -10.10 9.60
N PHE A 264 -19.64 -10.21 8.73
CA PHE A 264 -19.74 -11.30 7.77
C PHE A 264 -18.64 -11.26 6.71
N GLU A 265 -18.31 -10.09 6.17
CA GLU A 265 -17.24 -9.92 5.17
C GLU A 265 -15.87 -10.34 5.71
N TYR A 266 -15.47 -9.84 6.88
CA TYR A 266 -14.20 -10.22 7.51
C TYR A 266 -14.23 -11.62 8.12
N GLY A 267 -15.41 -12.10 8.56
CA GLY A 267 -15.63 -13.48 8.98
C GLY A 267 -15.43 -14.47 7.84
N LEU A 268 -15.87 -14.13 6.62
CA LEU A 268 -15.65 -14.96 5.43
C LEU A 268 -14.15 -15.11 5.13
N PHE A 269 -13.35 -14.05 5.31
CA PHE A 269 -11.89 -14.15 5.18
C PHE A 269 -11.28 -15.10 6.21
N ALA A 270 -11.78 -15.12 7.45
CA ALA A 270 -11.34 -16.10 8.45
C ALA A 270 -11.66 -17.55 8.03
N VAL A 271 -12.86 -17.79 7.47
CA VAL A 271 -13.23 -19.10 6.92
C VAL A 271 -12.33 -19.50 5.76
N ILE A 272 -12.00 -18.57 4.86
CA ILE A 272 -11.05 -18.81 3.77
C ILE A 272 -9.66 -19.16 4.31
N CYS A 273 -9.18 -18.47 5.35
CA CYS A 273 -7.92 -18.81 6.01
C CYS A 273 -7.93 -20.23 6.59
N VAL A 274 -8.99 -20.62 7.29
CA VAL A 274 -9.14 -21.99 7.82
C VAL A 274 -9.15 -23.01 6.69
N TYR A 275 -9.90 -22.74 5.62
CA TYR A 275 -9.93 -23.61 4.45
C TYR A 275 -8.55 -23.77 3.81
N LEU A 276 -7.79 -22.67 3.64
CA LEU A 276 -6.43 -22.71 3.10
C LEU A 276 -5.46 -23.48 4.01
N ILE A 277 -5.60 -23.36 5.32
CA ILE A 277 -4.80 -24.14 6.30
C ILE A 277 -5.14 -25.62 6.18
N VAL A 278 -6.42 -25.99 6.16
CA VAL A 278 -6.87 -27.37 6.01
C VAL A 278 -6.38 -27.93 4.67
N LEU A 279 -6.51 -27.16 3.59
CA LEU A 279 -5.99 -27.54 2.27
C LEU A 279 -4.49 -27.78 2.34
N ALA A 280 -3.71 -26.87 2.95
CA ALA A 280 -2.27 -27.03 3.11
C ALA A 280 -1.89 -28.27 3.93
N ILE A 281 -2.66 -28.64 4.96
CA ILE A 281 -2.45 -29.87 5.74
C ILE A 281 -2.77 -31.12 4.91
N LEU A 282 -3.86 -31.09 4.15
CA LEU A 282 -4.31 -32.20 3.32
C LEU A 282 -3.37 -32.44 2.12
N THR A 283 -2.93 -31.37 1.46
CA THR A 283 -1.99 -31.45 0.33
C THR A 283 -0.55 -31.60 0.78
N GLY A 284 -0.18 -31.07 1.95
CA GLY A 284 1.15 -31.23 2.56
C GLY A 284 1.44 -32.63 3.10
N ARG A 285 0.46 -33.55 3.09
CA ARG A 285 0.68 -34.99 3.27
C ARG A 285 0.96 -35.74 1.96
N ALA A 286 0.89 -35.06 0.82
CA ALA A 286 1.08 -35.68 -0.49
C ALA A 286 1.98 -34.79 -1.37
N LEU A 287 3.29 -34.86 -1.13
CA LEU A 287 4.38 -34.84 -2.11
C LEU A 287 5.72 -35.04 -1.38
#